data_AF-A0A8D7ZY74-F1
#
_entry.id   AF-A0A8D7ZY74-F1
#
_cell.length_a   1.000
_cell.length_b   1.000
_cell.length_c   1.000
_cell.angle_alpha   90.00
_cell.angle_beta   90.00
_cell.angle_gamma   90.00
#
_symmetry.space_group_name_H-M   'P 1'
#
loop_
_entity.id
_entity.type
_entity.pdbx_description
1 polymer ?
#
loop_
_entity_poly.entity_id
_entity_poly.type
_entity_poly.pdbx_seq_one_letter_code
_entity_poly.pdbx_strand_id
1 'polypeptide(L)'
;MAIRSTFFQHTSLYKYTWRSPNDTETQIDHVLIDGRHFSDIIDVRTYRGADIDSDHYLVVAKLRQRLSEVNKIRYRRPQRYNLERLKDPEVATQYARELEAALPDEGELAEASLEACW
;
A
#
# COMPACT_ATOMS: atom_id res chain seq x y z
N MET A 1 -16.80 20.61 6.36
CA MET A 1 -15.68 20.64 5.39
C MET A 1 -14.72 21.74 5.80
N ALA A 2 -13.41 21.52 5.72
CA ALA A 2 -12.37 22.51 6.03
C ALA A 2 -11.23 22.47 5.00
N ILE A 3 -10.66 23.63 4.67
CA ILE A 3 -9.56 23.79 3.68
C ILE A 3 -8.22 23.73 4.42
N ARG A 4 -7.62 22.55 4.63
CA ARG A 4 -6.45 22.40 5.52
C ARG A 4 -5.17 23.05 5.00
N SER A 5 -5.05 23.28 3.69
CA SER A 5 -3.88 23.91 3.06
C SER A 5 -3.57 25.34 3.52
N THR A 6 -4.50 26.02 4.20
CA THR A 6 -4.32 27.40 4.70
C THR A 6 -4.20 27.47 6.23
N PHE A 7 -4.30 26.35 6.95
CA PHE A 7 -4.25 26.33 8.43
C PHE A 7 -2.84 26.30 9.00
N PHE A 8 -1.83 25.97 8.19
CA PHE A 8 -0.45 25.82 8.63
C PHE A 8 0.37 27.06 8.28
N GLN A 9 1.11 27.55 9.27
CA GLN A 9 2.02 28.68 9.08
C GLN A 9 3.30 28.21 8.41
N HIS A 10 3.39 28.45 7.10
CA HIS A 10 4.57 28.14 6.30
C HIS A 10 5.16 29.39 5.64
N THR A 11 6.43 29.31 5.22
CA THR A 11 6.99 30.30 4.29
C THR A 11 6.30 30.20 2.93
N SER A 12 6.36 31.28 2.15
CA SER A 12 5.69 31.37 0.84
C SER A 12 6.09 30.22 -0.11
N LEU A 13 7.36 29.79 -0.05
CA LEU A 13 7.87 28.67 -0.84
C LEU A 13 7.01 27.40 -0.69
N TYR A 14 6.49 27.10 0.50
CA TYR A 14 5.71 25.89 0.74
C TYR A 14 4.19 26.07 0.58
N LYS A 15 3.73 27.28 0.20
CA LYS A 15 2.31 27.62 0.05
C LYS A 15 1.84 27.61 -1.39
N TYR A 16 2.69 28.05 -2.31
CA TYR A 16 2.33 28.14 -3.72
C TYR A 16 2.30 26.77 -4.38
N THR A 17 1.25 26.52 -5.16
CA THR A 17 0.95 25.26 -5.83
C THR A 17 1.05 25.35 -7.34
N TRP A 18 1.21 26.57 -7.88
CA TRP A 18 1.32 26.83 -9.30
C TRP A 18 2.25 28.00 -9.56
N ARG A 19 2.96 27.95 -10.69
CA ARG A 19 3.81 29.02 -11.21
C ARG A 19 3.44 29.30 -12.66
N SER A 20 3.12 30.56 -12.95
CA SER A 20 2.89 31.01 -14.32
C SER A 20 4.19 31.08 -15.15
N PRO A 21 4.08 31.19 -16.48
CA PRO A 21 5.22 31.51 -17.35
C PRO A 21 5.87 32.89 -17.09
N ASN A 22 5.23 33.76 -16.31
CA ASN A 22 5.76 35.08 -15.93
C ASN A 22 6.26 35.12 -14.47
N ASP A 23 6.65 33.97 -13.92
CA ASP A 23 7.21 33.79 -12.56
C ASP A 23 6.29 34.25 -11.41
N THR A 24 4.98 34.33 -11.66
CA THR A 24 3.98 34.58 -10.62
C THR A 24 3.58 33.27 -9.97
N GLU A 25 3.67 33.19 -8.65
CA GLU A 25 3.34 32.00 -7.88
C GLU A 25 2.02 32.21 -7.14
N THR A 26 1.11 31.24 -7.24
CA THR A 26 -0.20 31.30 -6.59
C THR A 26 -0.53 29.98 -5.90
N GLN A 27 -1.48 30.03 -4.97
CA GLN A 27 -2.07 28.85 -4.36
C GLN A 27 -3.45 28.64 -4.97
N ILE A 28 -3.57 27.73 -5.93
CA ILE A 28 -4.84 27.40 -6.60
C ILE A 28 -5.31 25.98 -6.28
N ASP A 29 -4.44 25.15 -5.74
CA ASP A 29 -4.73 23.79 -5.32
C ASP A 29 -4.88 23.72 -3.80
N HIS A 30 -5.88 22.98 -3.34
CA HIS A 30 -6.24 22.91 -1.93
C HIS A 30 -6.56 21.50 -1.49
N VAL A 31 -6.19 21.19 -0.25
CA VAL A 31 -6.53 19.92 0.40
C VAL A 31 -7.71 20.17 1.34
N LEU A 32 -8.86 19.58 1.01
CA LEU A 32 -10.07 19.66 1.81
C LEU A 32 -10.26 18.38 2.62
N ILE A 33 -10.84 18.52 3.82
CA ILE A 33 -11.19 17.38 4.67
C ILE A 33 -12.53 17.59 5.37
N ASP A 34 -13.22 16.48 5.65
CA ASP A 34 -14.39 16.52 6.51
C ASP A 34 -14.04 17.01 7.92
N GLY A 35 -14.95 17.76 8.55
CA GLY A 35 -14.73 18.32 9.88
C GLY A 35 -14.46 17.25 10.95
N ARG A 36 -15.05 16.05 10.80
CA ARG A 36 -14.84 14.93 11.71
C ARG A 36 -13.40 14.41 11.73
N HIS A 37 -12.68 14.61 10.63
CA HIS A 37 -11.30 14.15 10.42
C HIS A 37 -10.31 15.33 10.43
N PHE A 38 -10.74 16.51 10.87
CA PHE A 38 -9.94 17.74 10.82
C PHE A 38 -8.55 17.56 11.44
N SER A 39 -8.47 16.88 12.60
CA SER A 39 -7.24 16.64 13.35
C SER A 39 -6.32 15.55 12.78
N ASP A 40 -6.72 14.90 11.68
CA ASP A 40 -5.95 13.84 11.05
C ASP A 40 -4.89 14.36 10.09
N ILE A 41 -5.13 15.50 9.45
CA ILE A 41 -4.09 16.17 8.66
C ILE A 41 -3.14 16.87 9.65
N ILE A 42 -1.89 16.43 9.69
CA ILE A 42 -0.83 16.99 10.53
C ILE A 42 -0.17 18.20 9.85
N ASP A 43 -0.04 18.16 8.53
CA ASP A 43 0.61 19.20 7.74
C ASP A 43 0.13 19.16 6.28
N VAL A 44 0.15 20.30 5.60
CA VAL A 44 -0.03 20.42 4.15
C VAL A 44 0.98 21.43 3.63
N ARG A 45 1.79 21.03 2.65
CA ARG A 45 2.83 21.88 2.05
C ARG A 45 3.10 21.49 0.60
N THR A 46 3.71 22.39 -0.15
CA THR A 46 4.21 22.05 -1.50
C THR A 46 5.62 21.48 -1.47
N TYR A 47 5.91 20.62 -2.45
CA TYR A 47 7.18 19.94 -2.63
C TYR A 47 7.78 20.32 -3.98
N ARG A 48 8.59 21.38 -3.98
CA ARG A 48 9.16 22.00 -5.19
C ARG A 48 10.35 21.26 -5.79
N GLY A 49 10.86 20.25 -5.11
CA GLY A 49 11.97 19.42 -5.60
C GLY A 49 11.53 18.27 -6.50
N ALA A 50 10.21 18.05 -6.67
CA ALA A 50 9.71 17.07 -7.62
C ALA A 50 9.69 17.67 -9.03
N ASP A 51 10.33 16.99 -9.96
CA ASP A 51 10.20 17.26 -11.39
C ASP A 51 8.97 16.51 -11.92
N ILE A 52 7.92 17.25 -12.27
CA ILE A 52 6.64 16.69 -12.71
C ILE A 52 6.22 17.18 -14.11
N ASP A 53 7.12 17.87 -14.82
CA ASP A 53 6.87 18.47 -16.15
C ASP A 53 5.52 19.22 -16.24
N SER A 54 5.23 20.03 -15.22
CA SER A 54 4.03 20.84 -15.10
C SER A 54 4.36 22.19 -14.47
N ASP A 55 3.54 23.19 -14.76
CA ASP A 55 3.49 24.48 -14.09
C ASP A 55 2.96 24.40 -12.64
N HIS A 56 2.49 23.24 -12.20
CA HIS A 56 2.11 22.98 -10.81
C HIS A 56 3.28 22.49 -9.95
N TYR A 57 3.23 22.82 -8.66
CA TYR A 57 4.03 22.19 -7.62
C TYR A 57 3.26 21.06 -6.97
N LEU A 58 3.94 19.94 -6.71
CA LEU A 58 3.35 18.83 -5.98
C LEU A 58 2.86 19.26 -4.58
N VAL A 59 1.59 19.05 -4.26
CA VAL A 59 1.03 19.30 -2.93
C VAL A 59 1.06 18.02 -2.11
N VAL A 60 1.63 18.09 -0.91
CA VAL A 60 1.78 16.95 -0.01
C VAL A 60 1.02 17.21 1.28
N ALA A 61 0.15 16.27 1.65
CA ALA A 61 -0.54 16.25 2.93
C ALA A 61 0.01 15.12 3.81
N LYS A 62 0.40 15.45 5.05
CA LYS A 62 0.80 14.48 6.06
C LYS A 62 -0.41 14.08 6.89
N LEU A 63 -0.77 12.80 6.88
CA LEU A 63 -1.95 12.25 7.56
C LEU A 63 -1.55 11.39 8.76
N ARG A 64 -2.36 11.41 9.82
CA ARG A 64 -2.22 10.59 11.04
C ARG A 64 -3.20 9.41 11.12
N GLN A 65 -3.77 8.99 10.01
CA GLN A 65 -4.75 7.89 10.03
C GLN A 65 -4.09 6.52 9.86
N ARG A 66 -4.66 5.53 10.54
CA ARG A 66 -4.45 4.12 10.22
C ARG A 66 -5.44 3.73 9.14
N LEU A 67 -4.94 3.42 7.95
CA LEU A 67 -5.76 2.84 6.90
C LEU A 67 -6.13 1.41 7.32
N SER A 68 -7.41 1.06 7.26
CA SER A 68 -7.81 -0.33 7.40
C SER A 68 -7.38 -1.07 6.14
N GLU A 69 -6.35 -1.91 6.26
CA GLU A 69 -6.02 -2.86 5.20
C GLU A 69 -7.15 -3.88 5.10
N VAL A 70 -7.91 -3.83 3.99
CA VAL A 70 -8.77 -4.94 3.61
C VAL A 70 -7.86 -6.06 3.14
N ASN A 71 -7.41 -6.86 4.10
CA ASN A 71 -6.47 -7.94 3.86
C ASN A 71 -7.19 -9.07 3.13
N LYS A 72 -7.31 -8.98 1.79
CA LYS A 72 -8.05 -9.93 0.93
C LYS A 72 -7.59 -11.39 1.14
N ILE A 73 -6.35 -11.58 1.59
CA ILE A 73 -5.79 -12.89 1.94
C ILE A 73 -6.52 -13.50 3.15
N ARG A 74 -6.85 -12.71 4.18
CA ARG A 74 -7.63 -13.19 5.34
C ARG A 74 -9.07 -13.59 4.98
N TYR A 75 -9.58 -13.12 3.85
CA TYR A 75 -10.91 -13.47 3.34
C TYR A 75 -10.92 -14.66 2.38
N ARG A 76 -9.75 -15.16 1.93
CA ARG A 76 -9.68 -16.47 1.29
C ARG A 76 -9.86 -17.51 2.40
N ARG A 77 -11.05 -18.09 2.51
CA ARG A 77 -11.22 -19.31 3.32
C ARG A 77 -10.22 -20.34 2.81
N PRO A 78 -9.37 -20.92 3.68
CA PRO A 78 -8.50 -22.00 3.25
C PRO A 78 -9.36 -23.11 2.63
N GLN A 79 -8.88 -23.66 1.52
CA GLN A 79 -9.57 -24.74 0.84
C GLN A 79 -9.75 -25.90 1.83
N ARG A 80 -11.00 -26.32 2.05
CA ARG A 80 -11.29 -27.44 2.94
C ARG A 80 -11.13 -28.74 2.16
N TYR A 81 -10.20 -29.58 2.57
CA TYR A 81 -10.03 -30.92 2.01
C TYR A 81 -10.99 -31.89 2.70
N ASN A 82 -11.53 -32.85 1.94
CA ASN A 82 -12.38 -33.90 2.50
C ASN A 82 -11.51 -35.00 3.12
N LEU A 83 -11.16 -34.82 4.40
CA LEU A 83 -10.31 -35.76 5.15
C LEU A 83 -10.98 -37.11 5.39
N GLU A 84 -12.31 -37.22 5.29
CA GLU A 84 -13.01 -38.50 5.45
C GLU A 84 -12.60 -39.51 4.37
N ARG A 85 -12.21 -39.05 3.18
CA ARG A 85 -11.73 -39.93 2.11
C ARG A 85 -10.38 -40.57 2.43
N LEU A 86 -9.57 -39.98 3.30
CA LEU A 86 -8.29 -40.56 3.72
C LEU A 86 -8.45 -41.73 4.69
N LYS A 87 -9.67 -42.00 5.19
CA LYS A 87 -9.95 -43.22 5.98
C LYS A 87 -9.99 -44.48 5.12
N ASP A 88 -10.15 -44.33 3.80
CA ASP A 88 -10.04 -45.42 2.85
C ASP A 88 -8.54 -45.73 2.62
N PRO A 89 -8.08 -46.97 2.89
CA PRO A 89 -6.67 -47.35 2.75
C PRO A 89 -6.14 -47.20 1.33
N GLU A 90 -6.99 -47.38 0.30
CA GLU A 90 -6.57 -47.23 -1.09
C GLU A 90 -6.25 -45.76 -1.41
N VAL A 91 -7.14 -44.86 -0.99
CA VAL A 91 -6.98 -43.41 -1.14
C VAL A 91 -5.77 -42.89 -0.35
N ALA A 92 -5.57 -43.40 0.88
CA ALA A 92 -4.42 -43.01 1.70
C ALA A 92 -3.08 -43.42 1.07
N THR A 93 -3.03 -44.63 0.50
CA THR A 93 -1.81 -45.15 -0.15
C THR A 93 -1.50 -44.39 -1.43
N GLN A 94 -2.52 -44.09 -2.23
CA GLN A 94 -2.35 -43.28 -3.43
C GLN A 94 -1.86 -41.87 -3.08
N TYR A 95 -2.49 -41.23 -2.09
CA TYR A 95 -2.09 -39.90 -1.64
C TYR A 95 -0.65 -39.86 -1.15
N ALA A 96 -0.22 -40.86 -0.37
CA ALA A 96 1.17 -40.93 0.12
C ALA A 96 2.18 -41.04 -1.03
N ARG A 97 1.90 -41.84 -2.06
CA ARG A 97 2.77 -41.97 -3.24
C ARG A 97 2.86 -40.68 -4.04
N GLU A 98 1.72 -40.03 -4.29
CA GLU A 98 1.70 -38.78 -5.03
C GLU A 98 2.41 -37.66 -4.24
N LEU A 99 2.27 -37.65 -2.91
CA LEU A 99 2.96 -36.71 -2.05
C LEU A 99 4.49 -36.93 -2.09
N GLU A 100 4.94 -38.17 -1.98
CA GLU A 100 6.36 -38.52 -2.03
C GLU A 100 6.98 -38.20 -3.39
N ALA A 101 6.25 -38.41 -4.49
CA ALA A 101 6.71 -38.05 -5.83
C ALA A 101 6.73 -36.54 -6.10
N ALA A 102 5.91 -35.76 -5.38
CA ALA A 102 5.81 -34.30 -5.54
C ALA A 102 6.75 -33.52 -4.60
N LEU A 103 7.29 -34.17 -3.58
CA LEU A 103 8.27 -33.56 -2.68
C LEU A 103 9.66 -33.59 -3.34
N PRO A 104 10.39 -32.46 -3.38
CA PRO A 104 11.77 -32.45 -3.84
C PRO A 104 12.66 -33.26 -2.90
N ASP A 105 13.75 -33.80 -3.44
CA ASP A 105 14.73 -34.57 -2.65
C ASP A 105 15.36 -33.66 -1.58
N GLU A 106 15.69 -34.18 -0.40
CA GLU A 106 16.17 -33.35 0.73
C GLU A 106 17.43 -32.54 0.37
N GLY A 107 18.20 -33.00 -0.62
CA GLY A 107 19.36 -32.28 -1.17
C GLY A 107 19.03 -31.05 -2.01
N GLU A 108 17.87 -31.01 -2.69
CA GLU A 108 17.46 -29.89 -3.56
C GLU A 108 16.86 -28.73 -2.74
N LEU A 109 16.28 -29.03 -1.57
CA LEU A 109 15.77 -28.02 -0.62
C LEU A 109 16.88 -27.17 0.01
N ALA A 110 18.11 -27.68 0.05
CA ALA A 110 19.27 -26.98 0.60
C ALA A 110 19.89 -25.96 -0.37
N GLU A 111 19.66 -26.11 -1.70
CA GLU A 111 20.15 -25.17 -2.73
C GLU A 111 19.18 -24.02 -3.02
N ALA A 112 17.91 -24.14 -2.62
CA ALA A 112 16.96 -23.05 -2.70
C ALA A 112 17.29 -21.99 -1.63
N SER A 113 18.11 -21.00 -2.02
CA SER A 113 18.32 -19.77 -1.26
C SER A 113 17.00 -19.23 -0.73
N LEU A 114 16.99 -18.84 0.55
CA LEU A 114 15.83 -18.25 1.22
C LEU A 114 15.23 -17.07 0.43
N GLU A 115 16.03 -16.40 -0.41
CA GLU A 115 15.59 -15.29 -1.27
C GLU A 115 14.85 -15.72 -2.55
N ALA A 116 14.97 -16.97 -3.00
CA ALA A 116 14.27 -17.48 -4.18
C ALA A 116 12.80 -17.86 -3.89
N CYS A 117 12.42 -17.94 -2.61
CA CYS A 117 11.11 -18.39 -2.15
C CYS A 117 10.15 -17.25 -1.75
N TRP A 118 10.50 -15.99 -2.03
CA TRP A 118 9.67 -14.79 -1.79
C TRP A 118 9.25 -14.10 -3.08
#